data_AF-A0A9D8WQR4-F1
#
_entry.id   AF-A0A9D8WQR4-F1
#
_cell.length_a   1.000
_cell.length_b   1.000
_cell.length_c   1.000
_cell.angle_alpha   90.00
_cell.angle_beta   90.00
_cell.angle_gamma   90.00
#
_symmetry.space_group_name_H-M   'P 1'
#
loop_
_entity.id
_entity.type
_entity.pdbx_description
1 polymer ?
#
loop_
_entity_poly.entity_id
_entity_poly.type
_entity_poly.pdbx_seq_one_letter_code
_entity_poly.pdbx_strand_id
1 'polypeptide(L)'
;MKNKILSIISVLLFALPLSAQVQQGYVKTLGRPGAPGKPLQGVTIRVRGVMNALVSDANGSFKIQATGKKDGDALIINSINKNGYELKDKEIVGRSLVFSSRVPIQLVMVSSSQLAADKKRIEDNAYKVAENNYKKKVAELEKQKKQKELSAKDYETQLQELESRYENYMALVDDMAERYALTDYDELDSIDIQINECIENGELDKADSLIHSVFDPTTVLQRNQDAKAEIAERMRIAQEAIDKALADKQQLEQNLEYATRLAQNCESLAADYLQQGMTEKARENYTHALELIRLISGEDSDDAKRLESIISSIPK
;
A
#
# COMPACT_ATOMS: atom_id res chain seq x y z
N MET A 1 -22.06 65.21 -3.26
CA MET A 1 -20.69 65.27 -3.84
C MET A 1 -19.71 65.05 -2.69
N LYS A 2 -19.35 63.79 -2.44
CA LYS A 2 -18.14 63.09 -2.93
C LYS A 2 -16.89 63.39 -2.09
N ASN A 3 -16.57 62.41 -1.24
CA ASN A 3 -15.24 61.84 -0.96
C ASN A 3 -14.82 61.88 0.52
N LYS A 4 -15.22 60.84 1.26
CA LYS A 4 -14.46 60.31 2.40
C LYS A 4 -14.38 58.79 2.23
N ILE A 5 -13.31 58.31 1.63
CA ILE A 5 -12.92 56.90 1.70
C ILE A 5 -11.61 56.92 2.49
N LEU A 6 -11.69 56.59 3.77
CA LEU A 6 -10.54 56.29 4.61
C LEU A 6 -10.44 54.78 4.69
N SER A 7 -9.35 54.25 4.17
CA SER A 7 -9.01 52.83 4.05
C SER A 7 -9.11 52.09 5.38
N ILE A 8 -9.93 51.03 5.40
CA ILE A 8 -9.77 49.91 6.33
C ILE A 8 -8.81 48.95 5.65
N ILE A 9 -7.55 48.92 6.11
CA ILE A 9 -6.58 47.90 5.71
C ILE A 9 -6.97 46.61 6.45
N SER A 10 -7.74 45.78 5.76
CA SER A 10 -7.94 44.38 6.14
C SER A 10 -6.68 43.62 5.77
N VAL A 11 -5.81 43.36 6.75
CA VAL A 11 -4.72 42.40 6.62
C VAL A 11 -5.35 41.02 6.41
N LEU A 12 -5.53 40.63 5.15
CA LEU A 12 -5.89 39.28 4.77
C LEU A 12 -4.61 38.44 4.89
N LEU A 13 -4.38 37.91 6.10
CA LEU A 13 -3.41 36.86 6.34
C LEU A 13 -3.83 35.66 5.47
N PHE A 14 -3.21 35.49 4.31
CA PHE A 14 -3.31 34.23 3.55
C PHE A 14 -2.56 33.17 4.36
N ALA A 15 -3.25 32.53 5.30
CA ALA A 15 -2.85 31.24 5.81
C ALA A 15 -2.88 30.29 4.61
N LEU A 16 -1.70 29.98 4.05
CA LEU A 16 -1.55 28.84 3.15
C LEU A 16 -2.18 27.65 3.88
N PRO A 17 -3.20 26.98 3.32
CA PRO A 17 -3.70 25.78 3.94
C PRO A 17 -2.54 24.79 3.95
N LEU A 18 -2.02 24.49 5.14
CA LEU A 18 -1.32 23.24 5.38
C LEU A 18 -2.29 22.16 4.94
N SER A 19 -2.15 21.67 3.71
CA SER A 19 -2.92 20.53 3.22
C SER A 19 -2.66 19.40 4.19
N ALA A 20 -3.65 19.12 5.06
CA ALA A 20 -3.58 18.00 5.97
C ALA A 20 -3.36 16.75 5.11
N GLN A 21 -2.28 16.01 5.37
CA GLN A 21 -2.03 14.78 4.64
C GLN A 21 -3.08 13.75 5.09
N VAL A 22 -3.74 13.14 4.11
CA VAL A 22 -4.85 12.20 4.31
C VAL A 22 -4.34 10.79 4.06
N GLN A 23 -4.48 9.92 5.06
CA GLN A 23 -4.33 8.48 4.85
C GLN A 23 -5.69 7.92 4.43
N GLN A 24 -5.73 7.36 3.22
CA GLN A 24 -6.91 6.63 2.73
C GLN A 24 -6.96 5.24 3.37
N GLY A 25 -8.16 4.71 3.53
CA GLY A 25 -8.35 3.32 3.90
C GLY A 25 -9.66 2.76 3.37
N TYR A 26 -9.74 1.44 3.34
CA TYR A 26 -10.88 0.70 2.84
C TYR A 26 -11.09 -0.55 3.68
N VAL A 27 -12.36 -0.88 3.92
CA VAL A 27 -12.78 -2.09 4.64
C VAL A 27 -13.62 -2.96 3.73
N LYS A 28 -13.29 -4.24 3.66
CA LYS A 28 -14.06 -5.26 2.96
C LYS A 28 -14.37 -6.47 3.83
N THR A 29 -15.35 -7.24 3.40
CA THR A 29 -15.51 -8.62 3.86
C THR A 29 -14.41 -9.50 3.30
N LEU A 30 -14.11 -10.59 4.00
CA LEU A 30 -13.21 -11.64 3.56
C LEU A 30 -13.71 -12.25 2.22
N GLY A 31 -12.80 -12.45 1.26
CA GLY A 31 -13.08 -13.14 0.00
C GLY A 31 -13.25 -14.65 0.22
N ARG A 32 -14.05 -15.28 -0.63
CA ARG A 32 -14.40 -16.71 -0.59
C ARG A 32 -14.22 -17.34 -1.97
N PRO A 33 -14.15 -18.70 -2.05
CA PRO A 33 -14.12 -19.38 -3.34
C PRO A 33 -15.23 -18.90 -4.28
N GLY A 34 -14.84 -18.34 -5.43
CA GLY A 34 -15.76 -17.82 -6.45
C GLY A 34 -16.57 -16.58 -6.04
N ALA A 35 -16.33 -15.99 -4.87
CA ALA A 35 -17.09 -14.87 -4.34
C ALA A 35 -16.15 -13.83 -3.71
N PRO A 36 -15.83 -12.73 -4.43
CA PRO A 36 -14.88 -11.75 -3.93
C PRO A 36 -15.41 -10.99 -2.71
N GLY A 37 -14.48 -10.48 -1.92
CA GLY A 37 -14.78 -9.63 -0.77
C GLY A 37 -15.56 -8.38 -1.18
N LYS A 38 -16.56 -7.99 -0.39
CA LYS A 38 -17.44 -6.85 -0.67
C LYS A 38 -17.11 -5.66 0.23
N PRO A 39 -17.28 -4.42 -0.24
CA PRO A 39 -17.14 -3.24 0.62
C PRO A 39 -18.00 -3.36 1.88
N LEU A 40 -17.42 -2.98 3.04
CA LEU A 40 -18.08 -3.11 4.33
C LEU A 40 -18.30 -1.75 4.98
N GLN A 41 -19.55 -1.28 4.91
CA GLN A 41 -19.99 -0.03 5.54
C GLN A 41 -20.14 -0.15 7.06
N GLY A 42 -20.01 0.98 7.76
CA GLY A 42 -20.39 1.11 9.16
C GLY A 42 -19.41 0.48 10.13
N VAL A 43 -18.16 0.31 9.70
CA VAL A 43 -17.06 -0.14 10.55
C VAL A 43 -16.50 1.08 11.27
N THR A 44 -16.42 1.02 12.60
CA THR A 44 -15.89 2.10 13.43
C THR A 44 -14.40 1.90 13.64
N ILE A 45 -13.59 2.87 13.25
CA ILE A 45 -12.12 2.84 13.39
C ILE A 45 -11.68 3.99 14.31
N ARG A 46 -10.91 3.68 15.34
CA ARG A 46 -10.28 4.68 16.22
C ARG A 46 -8.78 4.69 15.99
N VAL A 47 -8.23 5.87 15.71
CA VAL A 47 -6.81 6.07 15.43
C VAL A 47 -6.18 6.93 16.51
N ARG A 48 -4.98 6.59 16.95
CA ARG A 48 -4.27 7.33 18.00
C ARG A 48 -4.00 8.77 17.54
N GLY A 49 -4.34 9.74 18.39
CA GLY A 49 -4.15 11.17 18.10
C GLY A 49 -5.23 11.77 17.19
N VAL A 50 -6.22 10.98 16.74
CA VAL A 50 -7.38 11.46 16.00
C VAL A 50 -8.56 11.53 16.95
N MET A 51 -9.14 12.73 17.13
CA MET A 51 -10.17 12.96 18.15
C MET A 51 -11.46 12.17 17.91
N ASN A 52 -11.91 12.12 16.66
CA ASN A 52 -13.17 11.49 16.31
C ASN A 52 -12.95 10.08 15.78
N ALA A 53 -13.85 9.16 16.13
CA ALA A 53 -13.91 7.86 15.48
C ALA A 53 -14.30 8.05 14.01
N LEU A 54 -13.69 7.25 13.15
CA LEU A 54 -13.99 7.18 11.73
C LEU A 54 -15.01 6.07 11.50
N VAL A 55 -15.84 6.23 10.47
CA VAL A 55 -16.81 5.21 10.06
C VAL A 55 -16.66 4.95 8.58
N SER A 56 -16.56 3.69 8.18
CA SER A 56 -16.50 3.34 6.76
C SER A 56 -17.84 3.64 6.07
N ASP A 57 -17.76 4.22 4.87
CA ASP A 57 -18.93 4.58 4.06
C ASP A 57 -19.51 3.39 3.27
N ALA A 58 -20.50 3.65 2.41
CA ALA A 58 -21.15 2.62 1.59
C ALA A 58 -20.17 1.88 0.66
N ASN A 59 -19.07 2.53 0.29
CA ASN A 59 -17.98 1.95 -0.50
C ASN A 59 -16.88 1.41 0.40
N GLY A 60 -17.15 1.12 1.67
CA GLY A 60 -16.17 0.62 2.64
C GLY A 60 -15.03 1.60 2.95
N SER A 61 -15.07 2.83 2.44
CA SER A 61 -13.94 3.75 2.46
C SER A 61 -13.94 4.59 3.75
N PHE A 62 -12.76 4.92 4.25
CA PHE A 62 -12.56 5.85 5.36
C PHE A 62 -11.31 6.71 5.16
N LYS A 63 -11.27 7.87 5.81
CA LYS A 63 -10.18 8.86 5.68
C LYS A 63 -9.65 9.28 7.03
N ILE A 64 -8.35 9.11 7.24
CA ILE A 64 -7.68 9.56 8.45
C ILE A 64 -7.03 10.92 8.17
N GLN A 65 -7.51 11.95 8.87
CA GLN A 65 -6.90 13.28 8.84
C GLN A 65 -5.70 13.31 9.80
N ALA A 66 -4.50 13.09 9.27
CA ALA A 66 -3.28 12.99 10.06
C ALA A 66 -2.54 14.33 10.08
N THR A 67 -3.12 15.31 10.77
CA THR A 67 -2.55 16.67 10.86
C THR A 67 -1.12 16.63 11.38
N GLY A 68 -0.19 17.19 10.61
CA GLY A 68 1.23 17.26 10.97
C GLY A 68 2.04 15.98 10.72
N LYS A 69 1.45 14.91 10.16
CA LYS A 69 2.20 13.74 9.70
C LYS A 69 2.75 13.92 8.29
N LYS A 70 3.90 13.30 8.04
CA LYS A 70 4.51 13.14 6.73
C LYS A 70 4.56 11.66 6.35
N ASP A 71 4.58 11.35 5.06
CA ASP A 71 4.83 9.99 4.56
C ASP A 71 6.06 9.38 5.27
N GLY A 72 5.90 8.17 5.83
CA GLY A 72 6.92 7.51 6.65
C GLY A 72 6.67 7.56 8.16
N ASP A 73 5.84 8.48 8.65
CA ASP A 73 5.55 8.60 10.09
C ASP A 73 4.74 7.42 10.64
N ALA A 74 4.86 7.16 11.94
CA ALA A 74 4.06 6.15 12.62
C ALA A 74 2.57 6.52 12.69
N LEU A 75 1.69 5.54 12.43
CA LEU A 75 0.24 5.62 12.55
C LEU A 75 -0.26 4.39 13.31
N ILE A 76 -1.07 4.58 14.35
CA ILE A 76 -1.53 3.47 15.21
C ILE A 76 -3.05 3.44 15.23
N ILE A 77 -3.63 2.30 14.85
CA ILE A 77 -5.06 2.03 15.00
C ILE A 77 -5.29 1.45 16.39
N ASN A 78 -6.12 2.12 17.20
CA ASN A 78 -6.43 1.70 18.56
C ASN A 78 -7.56 0.67 18.62
N SER A 79 -8.54 0.74 17.70
CA SER A 79 -9.60 -0.25 17.60
C SER A 79 -10.32 -0.20 16.26
N ILE A 80 -10.87 -1.36 15.86
CA ILE A 80 -11.68 -1.56 14.66
C ILE A 80 -12.89 -2.40 15.11
N ASN A 81 -14.11 -1.89 14.97
CA ASN A 81 -15.30 -2.53 15.50
C ASN A 81 -16.48 -2.45 14.53
N LYS A 82 -17.18 -3.58 14.36
CA LYS A 82 -18.51 -3.67 13.76
C LYS A 82 -19.24 -4.86 14.40
N ASN A 83 -20.47 -4.65 14.85
CA ASN A 83 -21.24 -5.71 15.50
C ASN A 83 -21.47 -6.90 14.53
N GLY A 84 -21.23 -8.12 15.01
CA GLY A 84 -21.35 -9.35 14.23
C GLY A 84 -20.19 -9.62 13.27
N TYR A 85 -19.09 -8.86 13.37
CA TYR A 85 -17.90 -9.05 12.55
C TYR A 85 -16.63 -9.09 13.40
N GLU A 86 -15.67 -9.87 12.93
CA GLU A 86 -14.33 -10.00 13.47
C GLU A 86 -13.30 -9.54 12.44
N LEU A 87 -12.17 -9.03 12.93
CA LEU A 87 -11.05 -8.62 12.09
C LEU A 87 -10.20 -9.86 11.75
N LYS A 88 -9.85 -10.04 10.46
CA LYS A 88 -8.97 -11.12 9.99
C LYS A 88 -7.60 -11.01 10.66
N ASP A 89 -6.95 -9.85 10.52
CA ASP A 89 -5.66 -9.54 11.13
C ASP A 89 -5.88 -8.74 12.42
N LYS A 90 -5.94 -9.44 13.55
CA LYS A 90 -6.11 -8.82 14.88
C LYS A 90 -4.86 -8.04 15.32
N GLU A 91 -3.68 -8.35 14.78
CA GLU A 91 -2.40 -7.74 15.18
C GLU A 91 -2.24 -6.31 14.64
N ILE A 92 -3.02 -5.92 13.64
CA ILE A 92 -3.02 -4.54 13.13
C ILE A 92 -3.43 -3.51 14.20
N VAL A 93 -4.19 -3.94 15.21
CA VAL A 93 -4.59 -3.10 16.33
C VAL A 93 -3.42 -2.93 17.29
N GLY A 94 -3.02 -1.69 17.55
CA GLY A 94 -1.88 -1.34 18.40
C GLY A 94 -0.53 -1.38 17.69
N ARG A 95 -0.42 -2.00 16.51
CA ARG A 95 0.78 -1.97 15.67
C ARG A 95 1.06 -0.56 15.14
N SER A 96 2.35 -0.22 15.03
CA SER A 96 2.80 0.98 14.33
C SER A 96 2.81 0.72 12.83
N LEU A 97 1.79 1.24 12.14
CA LEU A 97 1.72 1.29 10.68
C LEU A 97 2.53 2.49 10.17
N VAL A 98 2.93 2.43 8.91
CA VAL A 98 3.58 3.55 8.22
C VAL A 98 2.49 4.39 7.57
N PHE A 99 2.43 5.67 7.91
CA PHE A 99 1.56 6.63 7.25
C PHE A 99 2.00 6.83 5.80
N SER A 100 1.05 6.75 4.88
CA SER A 100 1.24 7.02 3.45
C SER A 100 0.02 7.73 2.85
N SER A 101 0.27 8.87 2.20
CA SER A 101 -0.71 9.59 1.40
C SER A 101 -1.12 8.85 0.11
N ARG A 102 -0.37 7.80 -0.28
CA ARG A 102 -0.52 7.08 -1.57
C ARG A 102 -1.02 5.65 -1.42
N VAL A 103 -0.60 4.96 -0.37
CA VAL A 103 -0.94 3.54 -0.14
C VAL A 103 -2.09 3.46 0.85
N PRO A 104 -3.29 3.03 0.44
CA PRO A 104 -4.43 2.91 1.35
C PRO A 104 -4.24 1.77 2.35
N ILE A 105 -4.79 1.94 3.57
CA ILE A 105 -4.88 0.85 4.55
C ILE A 105 -6.06 -0.04 4.20
N GLN A 106 -5.80 -1.33 3.97
CA GLN A 106 -6.84 -2.34 3.78
C GLN A 106 -7.15 -3.02 5.12
N LEU A 107 -8.43 -3.05 5.49
CA LEU A 107 -8.94 -3.82 6.62
C LEU A 107 -9.88 -4.91 6.09
N VAL A 108 -9.68 -6.14 6.53
CA VAL A 108 -10.51 -7.28 6.12
C VAL A 108 -11.24 -7.83 7.33
N MET A 109 -12.57 -7.86 7.25
CA MET A 109 -13.41 -8.38 8.32
C MET A 109 -14.21 -9.60 7.86
N VAL A 110 -14.53 -10.49 8.78
CA VAL A 110 -15.36 -11.67 8.54
C VAL A 110 -16.58 -11.60 9.45
N SER A 111 -17.74 -12.04 8.97
CA SER A 111 -18.92 -12.17 9.82
C SER A 111 -18.69 -13.29 10.82
N SER A 112 -18.94 -13.06 12.12
CA SER A 112 -18.74 -14.09 13.16
C SER A 112 -19.59 -15.35 12.92
N SER A 113 -20.83 -15.19 12.43
CA SER A 113 -21.68 -16.34 12.10
C SER A 113 -21.16 -17.13 10.90
N GLN A 114 -20.63 -16.42 9.88
CA GLN A 114 -20.03 -17.08 8.72
C GLN A 114 -18.72 -17.77 9.10
N LEU A 115 -17.88 -17.12 9.91
CA LEU A 115 -16.64 -17.71 10.42
C LEU A 115 -16.92 -19.01 11.17
N ALA A 116 -17.91 -19.02 12.07
CA ALA A 116 -18.32 -20.23 12.79
C ALA A 116 -18.85 -21.32 11.84
N ALA A 117 -19.63 -20.96 10.82
CA ALA A 117 -20.14 -21.89 9.83
C ALA A 117 -19.00 -22.50 8.97
N ASP A 118 -18.03 -21.67 8.57
CA ASP A 118 -16.87 -22.09 7.78
C ASP A 118 -15.97 -23.04 8.58
N LYS A 119 -15.63 -22.69 9.83
CA LYS A 119 -14.89 -23.57 10.74
C LYS A 119 -15.57 -24.93 10.87
N LYS A 120 -16.86 -24.93 11.22
CA LYS A 120 -17.65 -26.15 11.36
C LYS A 120 -17.67 -26.99 10.08
N ARG A 121 -17.86 -26.36 8.91
CA ARG A 121 -17.86 -27.08 7.63
C ARG A 121 -16.52 -27.75 7.37
N ILE A 122 -15.41 -27.05 7.62
CA ILE A 122 -14.05 -27.56 7.42
C ILE A 122 -13.78 -28.73 8.36
N GLU A 123 -14.14 -28.62 9.64
CA GLU A 123 -14.07 -29.71 10.62
C GLU A 123 -14.88 -30.93 10.19
N ASP A 124 -16.17 -30.73 9.87
CA ASP A 124 -17.08 -31.81 9.47
C ASP A 124 -16.55 -32.56 8.22
N ASN A 125 -16.01 -31.82 7.25
CA ASN A 125 -15.37 -32.38 6.06
C ASN A 125 -14.10 -33.17 6.40
N ALA A 126 -13.21 -32.59 7.20
CA ALA A 126 -11.97 -33.20 7.65
C ALA A 126 -12.22 -34.54 8.38
N TYR A 127 -13.13 -34.54 9.36
CA TYR A 127 -13.52 -35.73 10.09
C TYR A 127 -14.10 -36.80 9.18
N LYS A 128 -15.04 -36.43 8.30
CA LYS A 128 -15.66 -37.36 7.36
C LYS A 128 -14.63 -38.00 6.42
N VAL A 129 -13.72 -37.23 5.84
CA VAL A 129 -12.73 -37.77 4.89
C VAL A 129 -11.71 -38.65 5.61
N ALA A 130 -11.21 -38.24 6.77
CA ALA A 130 -10.26 -39.06 7.52
C ALA A 130 -10.86 -40.36 8.05
N GLU A 131 -12.09 -40.33 8.58
CA GLU A 131 -12.75 -41.55 9.05
C GLU A 131 -12.94 -42.55 7.90
N ASN A 132 -13.38 -42.06 6.73
CA ASN A 132 -13.53 -42.90 5.54
C ASN A 132 -12.19 -43.46 5.06
N ASN A 133 -11.14 -42.66 5.06
CA ASN A 133 -9.80 -43.09 4.65
C ASN A 133 -9.21 -44.11 5.63
N TYR A 134 -9.39 -43.89 6.93
CA TYR A 134 -8.97 -44.82 7.97
C TYR A 134 -9.68 -46.17 7.82
N LYS A 135 -11.03 -46.18 7.72
CA LYS A 135 -11.82 -47.40 7.50
C LYS A 135 -11.39 -48.18 6.26
N LYS A 136 -11.14 -47.48 5.14
CA LYS A 136 -10.66 -48.11 3.90
C LYS A 136 -9.30 -48.76 4.08
N LYS A 137 -8.34 -48.06 4.70
CA LYS A 137 -6.97 -48.55 4.93
C LYS A 137 -6.95 -49.74 5.90
N VAL A 138 -7.76 -49.72 6.95
CA VAL A 138 -7.95 -50.87 7.85
C VAL A 138 -8.49 -52.09 7.09
N ALA A 139 -9.55 -51.92 6.30
CA ALA A 139 -10.11 -53.02 5.52
C ALA A 139 -9.12 -53.62 4.50
N GLU A 140 -8.26 -52.78 3.93
CA GLU A 140 -7.18 -53.20 3.03
C GLU A 140 -6.11 -54.02 3.76
N LEU A 141 -5.63 -53.55 4.92
CA LEU A 141 -4.68 -54.29 5.76
C LEU A 141 -5.26 -55.64 6.21
N GLU A 142 -6.54 -55.69 6.60
CA GLU A 142 -7.21 -56.93 6.94
C GLU A 142 -7.27 -57.91 5.77
N LYS A 143 -7.50 -57.41 4.55
CA LYS A 143 -7.53 -58.22 3.33
C LYS A 143 -6.15 -58.81 3.03
N GLN A 144 -5.10 -57.99 3.07
CA GLN A 144 -3.71 -58.43 2.84
C GLN A 144 -3.26 -59.49 3.86
N LYS A 145 -3.64 -59.31 5.14
CA LYS A 145 -3.42 -60.31 6.19
C LYS A 145 -4.12 -61.64 5.88
N LYS A 146 -5.40 -61.60 5.47
CA LYS A 146 -6.18 -62.80 5.09
C LYS A 146 -5.57 -63.52 3.88
N GLN A 147 -5.02 -62.78 2.94
CA GLN A 147 -4.36 -63.30 1.74
C GLN A 147 -2.93 -63.82 2.01
N LYS A 148 -2.42 -63.70 3.25
CA LYS A 148 -1.04 -64.04 3.65
C LYS A 148 0.03 -63.23 2.89
N GLU A 149 -0.36 -62.09 2.33
CA GLU A 149 0.55 -61.12 1.69
C GLU A 149 1.29 -60.28 2.75
N LEU A 150 0.76 -60.24 3.98
CA LEU A 150 1.31 -59.50 5.11
C LEU A 150 1.50 -60.42 6.33
N SER A 151 2.64 -60.32 7.01
CA SER A 151 2.86 -61.06 8.25
C SER A 151 2.01 -60.50 9.40
N ALA A 152 1.75 -61.30 10.43
CA ALA A 152 0.98 -60.83 11.59
C ALA A 152 1.65 -59.64 12.30
N LYS A 153 2.98 -59.65 12.38
CA LYS A 153 3.77 -58.58 13.01
C LYS A 153 3.73 -57.29 12.18
N ASP A 154 3.86 -57.40 10.86
CA ASP A 154 3.82 -56.23 9.98
C ASP A 154 2.41 -55.62 9.96
N TYR A 155 1.37 -56.45 10.01
CA TYR A 155 -0.01 -56.00 10.16
C TYR A 155 -0.21 -55.18 11.43
N GLU A 156 0.23 -55.67 12.58
CA GLU A 156 0.08 -54.97 13.87
C GLU A 156 0.83 -53.63 13.84
N THR A 157 2.04 -53.62 13.27
CA THR A 157 2.85 -52.40 13.14
C THR A 157 2.17 -51.36 12.26
N GLN A 158 1.70 -51.75 11.08
CA GLN A 158 1.02 -50.84 10.15
C GLN A 158 -0.32 -50.34 10.69
N LEU A 159 -1.06 -51.18 11.43
CA LEU A 159 -2.30 -50.75 12.07
C LEU A 159 -2.03 -49.69 13.14
N GLN A 160 -1.02 -49.90 13.99
CA GLN A 160 -0.63 -48.93 15.03
C GLN A 160 -0.15 -47.60 14.42
N GLU A 161 0.63 -47.65 13.33
CA GLU A 161 1.02 -46.45 12.59
C GLU A 161 -0.19 -45.72 12.01
N LEU A 162 -1.14 -46.46 11.43
CA LEU A 162 -2.37 -45.90 10.86
C LEU A 162 -3.24 -45.24 11.93
N GLU A 163 -3.39 -45.87 13.10
CA GLU A 163 -4.08 -45.31 14.27
C GLU A 163 -3.40 -44.03 14.76
N SER A 164 -2.07 -44.07 14.93
CA SER A 164 -1.31 -42.91 15.39
C SER A 164 -1.41 -41.74 14.41
N ARG A 165 -1.38 -41.99 13.10
CA ARG A 165 -1.58 -40.96 12.07
C ARG A 165 -2.98 -40.38 12.11
N TYR A 166 -4.00 -41.21 12.34
CA TYR A 166 -5.38 -40.76 12.46
C TYR A 166 -5.56 -39.86 13.68
N GLU A 167 -5.10 -40.28 14.86
CA GLU A 167 -5.17 -39.48 16.09
C GLU A 167 -4.45 -38.13 15.97
N ASN A 168 -3.23 -38.15 15.43
CA ASN A 168 -2.46 -36.92 15.18
C ASN A 168 -3.20 -35.99 14.22
N TYR A 169 -3.82 -36.53 13.16
CA TYR A 169 -4.61 -35.72 12.25
C TYR A 169 -5.82 -35.11 12.96
N MET A 170 -6.58 -35.89 13.73
CA MET A 170 -7.73 -35.41 14.50
C MET A 170 -7.38 -34.27 15.45
N ALA A 171 -6.21 -34.35 16.11
CA ALA A 171 -5.74 -33.32 17.04
C ALA A 171 -5.45 -31.97 16.35
N LEU A 172 -5.19 -31.96 15.03
CA LEU A 172 -4.87 -30.76 14.27
C LEU A 172 -6.06 -30.13 13.54
N VAL A 173 -7.23 -30.80 13.52
CA VAL A 173 -8.39 -30.36 12.74
C VAL A 173 -8.91 -29.00 13.19
N ASP A 174 -8.94 -28.73 14.51
CA ASP A 174 -9.42 -27.45 15.06
C ASP A 174 -8.54 -26.27 14.63
N ASP A 175 -7.22 -26.39 14.83
CA ASP A 175 -6.24 -25.38 14.40
C ASP A 175 -6.28 -25.16 12.87
N MET A 176 -6.44 -26.24 12.11
CA MET A 176 -6.59 -26.16 10.66
C MET A 176 -7.87 -25.40 10.30
N ALA A 177 -9.02 -25.76 10.88
CA ALA A 177 -10.28 -25.10 10.60
C ALA A 177 -10.25 -23.62 10.97
N GLU A 178 -9.62 -23.26 12.10
CA GLU A 178 -9.44 -21.86 12.48
C GLU A 178 -8.61 -21.08 11.46
N ARG A 179 -7.51 -21.66 10.99
CA ARG A 179 -6.64 -21.00 10.01
C ARG A 179 -7.33 -20.82 8.65
N TYR A 180 -7.89 -21.89 8.11
CA TYR A 180 -8.43 -21.89 6.74
C TYR A 180 -9.77 -21.15 6.65
N ALA A 181 -10.57 -21.09 7.73
CA ALA A 181 -11.79 -20.27 7.73
C ALA A 181 -11.51 -18.74 7.63
N LEU A 182 -10.27 -18.32 7.94
CA LEU A 182 -9.80 -16.93 7.84
C LEU A 182 -9.01 -16.64 6.55
N THR A 183 -8.88 -17.60 5.65
CA THR A 183 -8.25 -17.39 4.34
C THR A 183 -9.02 -16.35 3.52
N ASP A 184 -8.31 -15.37 2.97
CA ASP A 184 -8.87 -14.38 2.03
C ASP A 184 -8.56 -14.81 0.60
N TYR A 185 -9.57 -15.36 -0.08
CA TYR A 185 -9.41 -15.86 -1.44
C TYR A 185 -9.14 -14.75 -2.48
N ASP A 186 -9.37 -13.47 -2.14
CA ASP A 186 -9.01 -12.35 -3.03
C ASP A 186 -7.49 -12.17 -3.16
N GLU A 187 -6.71 -12.71 -2.22
CA GLU A 187 -5.24 -12.60 -2.18
C GLU A 187 -4.53 -13.81 -2.78
N LEU A 188 -5.28 -14.85 -3.17
CA LEU A 188 -4.75 -16.12 -3.65
C LEU A 188 -4.70 -16.20 -5.17
N ASP A 189 -3.69 -16.91 -5.69
CA ASP A 189 -3.65 -17.29 -7.10
C ASP A 189 -4.46 -18.58 -7.38
N SER A 190 -4.59 -18.95 -8.65
CA SER A 190 -5.41 -20.10 -9.06
C SER A 190 -4.95 -21.45 -8.48
N ILE A 191 -3.67 -21.58 -8.12
CA ILE A 191 -3.11 -22.81 -7.57
C ILE A 191 -3.37 -22.84 -6.07
N ASP A 192 -3.12 -21.74 -5.37
CA ASP A 192 -3.39 -21.61 -3.95
C ASP A 192 -4.89 -21.81 -3.66
N ILE A 193 -5.77 -21.32 -4.53
CA ILE A 193 -7.21 -21.58 -4.44
C ILE A 193 -7.48 -23.10 -4.43
N GLN A 194 -6.92 -23.86 -5.36
CA GLN A 194 -7.12 -25.32 -5.45
C GLN A 194 -6.58 -26.05 -4.22
N ILE A 195 -5.40 -25.64 -3.73
CA ILE A 195 -4.81 -26.22 -2.53
C ILE A 195 -5.71 -25.98 -1.32
N ASN A 196 -6.16 -24.73 -1.11
CA ASN A 196 -7.04 -24.39 0.00
C ASN A 196 -8.38 -25.14 -0.10
N GLU A 197 -8.98 -25.25 -1.30
CA GLU A 197 -10.19 -26.04 -1.51
C GLU A 197 -10.01 -27.53 -1.17
N CYS A 198 -8.89 -28.15 -1.54
CA CYS A 198 -8.60 -29.52 -1.13
C CYS A 198 -8.52 -29.65 0.39
N ILE A 199 -7.86 -28.70 1.07
CA ILE A 199 -7.70 -28.72 2.53
C ILE A 199 -9.03 -28.53 3.25
N GLU A 200 -9.84 -27.54 2.84
CA GLU A 200 -11.16 -27.28 3.39
C GLU A 200 -12.16 -28.44 3.18
N ASN A 201 -11.90 -29.28 2.16
CA ASN A 201 -12.67 -30.49 1.90
C ASN A 201 -12.09 -31.75 2.58
N GLY A 202 -11.01 -31.62 3.35
CA GLY A 202 -10.35 -32.74 4.02
C GLY A 202 -9.52 -33.64 3.09
N GLU A 203 -9.34 -33.25 1.83
CA GLU A 203 -8.63 -34.00 0.79
C GLU A 203 -7.11 -33.78 0.85
N LEU A 204 -6.51 -34.03 2.01
CA LEU A 204 -5.12 -33.66 2.27
C LEU A 204 -4.11 -34.36 1.35
N ASP A 205 -4.35 -35.62 0.96
CA ASP A 205 -3.46 -36.32 0.02
C ASP A 205 -3.42 -35.62 -1.36
N LYS A 206 -4.56 -35.02 -1.79
CA LYS A 206 -4.61 -34.22 -3.02
C LYS A 206 -3.95 -32.86 -2.83
N ALA A 207 -4.18 -32.21 -1.69
CA ALA A 207 -3.51 -30.96 -1.36
C ALA A 207 -1.99 -31.13 -1.35
N ASP A 208 -1.48 -32.20 -0.72
CA ASP A 208 -0.07 -32.56 -0.69
C ASP A 208 0.49 -32.80 -2.10
N SER A 209 -0.23 -33.56 -2.93
CA SER A 209 0.14 -33.78 -4.33
C SER A 209 0.20 -32.47 -5.13
N LEU A 210 -0.77 -31.56 -4.92
CA LEU A 210 -0.78 -30.24 -5.56
C LEU A 210 0.41 -29.39 -5.09
N ILE A 211 0.65 -29.32 -3.78
CA ILE A 211 1.80 -28.62 -3.20
C ILE A 211 3.10 -29.16 -3.82
N HIS A 212 3.28 -30.48 -3.88
CA HIS A 212 4.45 -31.10 -4.49
C HIS A 212 4.60 -30.78 -5.99
N SER A 213 3.50 -30.63 -6.72
CA SER A 213 3.53 -30.25 -8.14
C SER A 213 3.96 -28.79 -8.37
N VAL A 214 3.72 -27.91 -7.39
CA VAL A 214 4.01 -26.47 -7.46
C VAL A 214 5.39 -26.15 -6.88
N PHE A 215 5.83 -26.96 -5.93
CA PHE A 215 7.19 -26.96 -5.37
C PHE A 215 8.13 -27.89 -6.14
N ASP A 216 7.81 -28.25 -7.39
CA ASP A 216 8.81 -28.84 -8.27
C ASP A 216 9.98 -27.85 -8.41
N PRO A 217 11.20 -28.21 -7.98
CA PRO A 217 12.32 -27.27 -7.91
C PRO A 217 12.61 -26.60 -9.24
N THR A 218 12.35 -27.27 -10.36
CA THR A 218 12.56 -26.71 -11.71
C THR A 218 11.55 -25.60 -12.01
N THR A 219 10.26 -25.81 -11.70
CA THR A 219 9.24 -24.76 -11.87
C THR A 219 9.45 -23.56 -10.95
N VAL A 220 9.83 -23.79 -9.69
CA VAL A 220 10.14 -22.72 -8.72
C VAL A 220 11.37 -21.91 -9.16
N LEU A 221 12.42 -22.58 -9.62
CA LEU A 221 13.60 -21.91 -10.16
C LEU A 221 13.25 -21.04 -11.37
N GLN A 222 12.40 -21.53 -12.28
CA GLN A 222 11.96 -20.75 -13.44
C GLN A 222 11.18 -19.49 -13.01
N ARG A 223 10.18 -19.63 -12.13
CA ARG A 223 9.42 -18.47 -11.61
C ARG A 223 10.31 -17.45 -10.91
N ASN A 224 11.29 -17.91 -10.14
CA ASN A 224 12.25 -17.02 -9.47
C ASN A 224 13.18 -16.31 -10.47
N GLN A 225 13.58 -16.99 -11.56
CA GLN A 225 14.34 -16.37 -12.64
C GLN A 225 13.52 -15.29 -13.35
N ASP A 226 12.26 -15.58 -13.67
CA ASP A 226 11.36 -14.64 -14.34
C ASP A 226 11.09 -13.41 -13.46
N ALA A 227 10.77 -13.62 -12.18
CA ALA A 227 10.57 -12.54 -11.21
C ALA A 227 11.86 -11.69 -11.02
N LYS A 228 13.04 -12.32 -11.00
CA LYS A 228 14.32 -11.61 -10.93
C LYS A 228 14.56 -10.76 -12.19
N ALA A 229 14.20 -11.27 -13.37
CA ALA A 229 14.30 -10.52 -14.62
C ALA A 229 13.34 -9.31 -14.63
N GLU A 230 12.11 -9.49 -14.15
CA GLU A 230 11.14 -8.39 -14.05
C GLU A 230 11.59 -7.31 -13.07
N ILE A 231 12.10 -7.70 -11.90
CA ILE A 231 12.65 -6.76 -10.91
C ILE A 231 13.84 -5.99 -11.51
N ALA A 232 14.75 -6.69 -12.19
CA ALA A 232 15.90 -6.05 -12.83
C ALA A 232 15.47 -5.03 -13.90
N GLU A 233 14.45 -5.36 -14.69
CA GLU A 233 13.91 -4.43 -15.69
C GLU A 233 13.24 -3.22 -15.05
N ARG A 234 12.42 -3.42 -14.01
CA ARG A 234 11.81 -2.32 -13.24
C ARG A 234 12.89 -1.42 -12.61
N MET A 235 13.97 -2.00 -12.10
CA MET A 235 15.12 -1.24 -11.57
C MET A 235 15.84 -0.46 -12.66
N ARG A 236 16.03 -1.04 -13.86
CA ARG A 236 16.63 -0.35 -15.00
C ARG A 236 15.80 0.87 -15.41
N ILE A 237 14.49 0.70 -15.56
CA ILE A 237 13.57 1.79 -15.90
C ILE A 237 13.59 2.89 -14.82
N ALA A 238 13.57 2.49 -13.54
CA ALA A 238 13.65 3.44 -12.44
C ALA A 238 14.97 4.20 -12.43
N GLN A 239 16.09 3.53 -12.71
CA GLN A 239 17.41 4.16 -12.78
C GLN A 239 17.49 5.13 -13.96
N GLU A 240 16.99 4.76 -15.14
CA GLU A 240 16.93 5.66 -16.30
C GLU A 240 16.10 6.93 -16.02
N ALA A 241 14.99 6.79 -15.30
CA ALA A 241 14.18 7.93 -14.88
C ALA A 241 14.94 8.83 -13.88
N ILE A 242 15.70 8.25 -12.96
CA ILE A 242 16.55 8.99 -12.01
C ILE A 242 17.68 9.71 -12.73
N ASP A 243 18.38 9.04 -13.64
CA ASP A 243 19.51 9.61 -14.39
C ASP A 243 19.03 10.78 -15.25
N LYS A 244 17.88 10.63 -15.92
CA LYS A 244 17.24 11.72 -16.67
C LYS A 244 16.87 12.89 -15.75
N ALA A 245 16.23 12.64 -14.61
CA ALA A 245 15.86 13.69 -13.67
C ALA A 245 17.09 14.43 -13.10
N LEU A 246 18.21 13.72 -12.91
CA LEU A 246 19.47 14.32 -12.47
C LEU A 246 20.09 15.18 -13.56
N ALA A 247 20.08 14.72 -14.82
CA ALA A 247 20.54 15.50 -15.97
C ALA A 247 19.68 16.77 -16.17
N ASP A 248 18.35 16.64 -16.11
CA ASP A 248 17.42 17.77 -16.20
C ASP A 248 17.68 18.77 -15.07
N LYS A 249 17.89 18.29 -13.84
CA LYS A 249 18.24 19.14 -12.69
C LYS A 249 19.57 19.90 -12.92
N GLN A 250 20.61 19.21 -13.39
CA GLN A 250 21.91 19.84 -13.65
C GLN A 250 21.80 20.91 -14.75
N GLN A 251 21.01 20.64 -15.80
CA GLN A 251 20.75 21.62 -16.85
C GLN A 251 19.97 22.83 -16.34
N LEU A 252 18.98 22.62 -15.45
CA LEU A 252 18.26 23.72 -14.80
C LEU A 252 19.18 24.58 -13.93
N GLU A 253 20.09 23.97 -13.16
CA GLU A 253 21.09 24.68 -12.35
C GLU A 253 22.02 25.53 -13.24
N GLN A 254 22.49 25.00 -14.37
CA GLN A 254 23.32 25.74 -15.33
C GLN A 254 22.56 26.91 -15.98
N ASN A 255 21.31 26.67 -16.40
CA ASN A 255 20.45 27.71 -17.00
C ASN A 255 20.17 28.83 -15.98
N LEU A 256 19.94 28.47 -14.72
CA LEU A 256 19.73 29.40 -13.61
C LEU A 256 20.98 30.26 -13.37
N GLU A 257 22.17 29.64 -13.34
CA GLU A 257 23.44 30.36 -13.20
C GLU A 257 23.67 31.32 -14.37
N TYR A 258 23.45 30.87 -15.61
CA TYR A 258 23.59 31.68 -16.81
C TYR A 258 22.63 32.88 -16.79
N ALA A 259 21.35 32.66 -16.48
CA ALA A 259 20.35 33.71 -16.42
C ALA A 259 20.66 34.75 -15.33
N THR A 260 21.14 34.28 -14.16
CA THR A 260 21.59 35.17 -13.06
C THR A 260 22.75 36.05 -13.50
N ARG A 261 23.76 35.48 -14.17
CA ARG A 261 24.91 36.23 -14.67
C ARG A 261 24.51 37.23 -15.76
N LEU A 262 23.59 36.85 -16.65
CA LEU A 262 23.08 37.75 -17.69
C LEU A 262 22.35 38.94 -17.07
N ALA A 263 21.50 38.72 -16.06
CA ALA A 263 20.82 39.79 -15.33
C ALA A 263 21.82 40.77 -14.69
N GLN A 264 22.86 40.25 -14.02
CA GLN A 264 23.92 41.07 -13.42
C GLN A 264 24.69 41.91 -14.45
N ASN A 265 24.98 41.33 -15.63
CA ASN A 265 25.65 42.05 -16.71
C ASN A 265 24.75 43.18 -17.26
N CYS A 266 23.46 42.91 -17.45
CA CYS A 266 22.49 43.92 -17.86
C CYS A 266 22.40 45.07 -16.85
N GLU A 267 22.34 44.77 -15.54
CA GLU A 267 22.35 45.80 -14.49
C GLU A 267 23.64 46.64 -14.50
N SER A 268 24.79 46.00 -14.65
CA SER A 268 26.10 46.68 -14.67
C SER A 268 26.21 47.61 -15.88
N LEU A 269 25.82 47.13 -17.07
CA LEU A 269 25.83 47.93 -18.29
C LEU A 269 24.83 49.09 -18.22
N ALA A 270 23.67 48.87 -17.60
CA ALA A 270 22.69 49.92 -17.37
C ALA A 270 23.23 51.02 -16.45
N ALA A 271 23.96 50.64 -15.40
CA ALA A 271 24.62 51.59 -14.50
C ALA A 271 25.69 52.42 -15.22
N ASP A 272 26.49 51.80 -16.09
CA ASP A 272 27.50 52.50 -16.91
C ASP A 272 26.85 53.49 -17.89
N TYR A 273 25.74 53.10 -18.53
CA TYR A 273 25.00 54.00 -19.41
C TYR A 273 24.41 55.21 -18.67
N LEU A 274 23.92 55.03 -17.44
CA LEU A 274 23.49 56.16 -16.60
C LEU A 274 24.63 57.12 -16.30
N GLN A 275 25.81 56.60 -15.95
CA GLN A 275 26.99 57.45 -15.69
C GLN A 275 27.41 58.27 -16.92
N GLN A 276 27.20 57.72 -18.12
CA GLN A 276 27.50 58.38 -19.38
C GLN A 276 26.35 59.30 -19.88
N GLY A 277 25.24 59.42 -19.13
CA GLY A 277 24.08 60.23 -19.51
C GLY A 277 23.20 59.61 -20.60
N MET A 278 23.38 58.32 -20.93
CA MET A 278 22.63 57.60 -21.94
C MET A 278 21.38 56.93 -21.34
N THR A 279 20.40 57.75 -20.92
CA THR A 279 19.23 57.34 -20.12
C THR A 279 18.35 56.27 -20.78
N GLU A 280 18.09 56.35 -22.08
CA GLU A 280 17.28 55.36 -22.81
C GLU A 280 17.93 53.97 -22.83
N LYS A 281 19.25 53.90 -23.10
CA LYS A 281 19.98 52.62 -23.12
C LYS A 281 20.06 51.99 -21.72
N ALA A 282 20.17 52.82 -20.69
CA ALA A 282 20.12 52.35 -19.31
C ALA A 282 18.74 51.76 -18.96
N ARG A 283 17.66 52.44 -19.35
CA ARG A 283 16.28 51.98 -19.12
C ARG A 283 16.03 50.62 -19.79
N GLU A 284 16.47 50.46 -21.03
CA GLU A 284 16.36 49.20 -21.78
C GLU A 284 17.09 48.06 -21.06
N ASN A 285 18.33 48.27 -20.64
CA ASN A 285 19.13 47.23 -19.97
C ASN A 285 18.60 46.86 -18.58
N TYR A 286 18.10 47.82 -17.78
CA TYR A 286 17.42 47.49 -16.53
C TYR A 286 16.10 46.74 -16.76
N THR A 287 15.40 47.01 -17.86
CA THR A 287 14.16 46.30 -18.21
C THR A 287 14.46 44.83 -18.53
N HIS A 288 15.53 44.55 -19.29
CA HIS A 288 15.96 43.18 -19.55
C HIS A 288 16.45 42.44 -18.30
N ALA A 289 17.15 43.14 -17.39
CA ALA A 289 17.51 42.58 -16.10
C ALA A 289 16.26 42.22 -15.27
N LEU A 290 15.25 43.09 -15.27
CA LEU A 290 13.98 42.86 -14.57
C LEU A 290 13.25 41.63 -15.12
N GLU A 291 13.17 41.47 -16.44
CA GLU A 291 12.55 40.30 -17.08
C GLU A 291 13.22 38.99 -16.65
N LEU A 292 14.57 38.96 -16.63
CA LEU A 292 15.33 37.80 -16.19
C LEU A 292 15.14 37.51 -14.69
N ILE A 293 15.17 38.52 -13.84
CA ILE A 293 14.97 38.36 -12.39
C ILE A 293 13.55 37.88 -12.08
N ARG A 294 12.53 38.35 -12.79
CA ARG A 294 11.15 37.83 -12.63
C ARG A 294 11.06 36.35 -13.01
N LEU A 295 11.79 35.93 -14.03
CA LEU A 295 11.83 34.52 -14.46
C LEU A 295 12.59 33.63 -13.46
N ILE A 296 13.62 34.16 -12.80
CA ILE A 296 14.46 33.44 -11.82
C ILE A 296 13.80 33.37 -10.44
N SER A 297 13.34 34.53 -9.93
CA SER A 297 12.97 34.72 -8.53
C SER A 297 11.48 34.99 -8.33
N GLY A 298 10.70 35.10 -9.41
CA GLY A 298 9.27 35.41 -9.38
C GLY A 298 8.97 36.92 -9.48
N GLU A 299 7.75 37.23 -9.93
CA GLU A 299 7.30 38.61 -10.20
C GLU A 299 7.34 39.52 -8.96
N ASP A 300 7.07 38.97 -7.78
CA ASP A 300 6.99 39.70 -6.52
C ASP A 300 8.30 39.74 -5.73
N SER A 301 9.41 39.27 -6.31
CA SER A 301 10.71 39.27 -5.62
C SER A 301 11.19 40.69 -5.29
N ASP A 302 11.89 40.83 -4.17
CA ASP A 302 12.43 42.12 -3.73
C ASP A 302 13.39 42.72 -4.77
N ASP A 303 14.14 41.87 -5.49
CA ASP A 303 15.02 42.28 -6.58
C ASP A 303 14.25 42.80 -7.80
N ALA A 304 13.11 42.18 -8.14
CA ALA A 304 12.24 42.68 -9.21
C ALA A 304 11.65 44.06 -8.85
N LYS A 305 11.12 44.20 -7.62
CA LYS A 305 10.58 45.48 -7.11
C LYS A 305 11.64 46.58 -7.06
N ARG A 306 12.87 46.23 -6.67
CA ARG A 306 14.02 47.14 -6.70
C ARG A 306 14.28 47.65 -8.10
N LEU A 307 14.35 46.75 -9.09
CA LEU A 307 14.60 47.11 -10.49
C LEU A 307 13.46 47.95 -11.09
N GLU A 308 12.21 47.65 -10.78
CA GLU A 308 11.05 48.48 -11.16
C GLU A 308 11.13 49.91 -10.62
N SER A 309 11.55 50.05 -9.36
CA SER A 309 11.76 51.36 -8.74
C SER A 309 12.91 52.12 -9.43
N ILE A 310 14.00 51.43 -9.78
CA ILE A 310 15.12 52.04 -10.50
C ILE A 310 14.67 52.54 -11.87
N ILE A 311 14.00 51.70 -12.67
CA ILE A 311 13.50 52.04 -14.01
C ILE A 311 12.56 53.25 -13.96
N SER A 312 11.67 53.30 -12.95
CA SER A 312 10.71 54.39 -12.76
C SER A 312 11.39 55.71 -12.38
N SER A 313 12.60 55.67 -11.82
CA SER A 313 13.36 56.85 -11.39
C SER A 313 14.24 57.47 -12.48
N ILE A 314 14.48 56.76 -13.60
CA ILE A 314 15.28 57.26 -14.71
C ILE A 314 14.50 58.38 -15.44
N PRO A 315 15.10 59.55 -15.71
CA PRO A 315 14.47 60.63 -16.47
C PRO A 315 14.02 60.18 -17.87
N LYS A 316 12.91 60.74 -18.35
CA LYS A 316 12.47 60.59 -19.76
C LYS A 316 13.33 61.44 -20.68
#